data_AF-A0A6N7L179-F1
#
_entry.id   AF-A0A6N7L179-F1
#
_cell.length_a   1.000
_cell.length_b   1.000
_cell.length_c   1.000
_cell.angle_alpha   90.00
_cell.angle_beta   90.00
_cell.angle_gamma   90.00
#
_symmetry.space_group_name_H-M   'P 1'
#
loop_
_entity.id
_entity.type
_entity.pdbx_description
1 polymer ?
#
loop_
_entity_poly.entity_id
_entity_poly.type
_entity_poly.pdbx_seq_one_letter_code
_entity_poly.pdbx_strand_id
1 'polypeptide(L)'
;MHDPELPDHPPTGAGPDWSDSTGDDSALGRVAEKIEQAAAWYTEQIHAERRRPAPDPDRVEQLLAERAACTTALRDLPEATAQELERIEALYDARLNEITGA
;
A
#
# COMPACT_ATOMS: atom_id res chain seq x y z
N MET A 1 14.63 49.91 -41.51
CA MET A 1 15.06 48.53 -41.80
C MET A 1 14.85 47.77 -40.50
N HIS A 2 13.70 47.11 -40.37
CA HIS A 2 13.31 46.38 -39.16
C HIS A 2 13.98 45.00 -39.16
N ASP A 3 14.68 44.65 -38.07
CA ASP A 3 14.64 43.30 -37.48
C ASP A 3 13.25 43.12 -36.83
N PRO A 4 12.64 41.91 -36.72
CA PRO A 4 13.31 40.60 -36.54
C PRO A 4 12.67 39.42 -37.30
N GLU A 5 13.38 38.30 -37.47
CA GLU A 5 12.73 36.98 -37.62
C GLU A 5 13.34 35.98 -36.63
N LEU A 6 12.60 35.78 -35.52
CA LEU A 6 12.73 34.58 -34.68
C LEU A 6 12.19 33.37 -35.45
N PRO A 7 12.79 32.18 -35.30
CA PRO A 7 12.27 30.97 -35.92
C PRO A 7 10.91 30.56 -35.32
N ASP A 8 9.98 30.20 -36.20
CA ASP A 8 8.71 29.55 -35.90
C ASP A 8 8.95 28.24 -35.11
N HIS A 9 8.74 28.29 -33.80
CA HIS A 9 8.46 27.10 -33.01
C HIS A 9 6.98 27.13 -32.68
N PRO A 10 6.15 26.17 -33.14
CA PRO A 10 4.85 25.99 -32.54
C PRO A 10 5.03 25.53 -31.09
N PRO A 11 4.41 26.19 -30.09
CA PRO A 11 4.27 25.59 -28.78
C PRO A 11 3.15 24.54 -28.85
N THR A 12 3.35 23.47 -28.09
CA THR A 12 2.28 22.64 -27.51
C THR A 12 1.75 21.47 -28.34
N GLY A 13 1.91 20.28 -27.74
CA GLY A 13 0.74 19.43 -27.50
C GLY A 13 0.74 18.05 -28.12
N ALA A 14 1.72 17.20 -27.82
CA ALA A 14 1.55 15.74 -27.82
C ALA A 14 2.74 15.05 -27.11
N GLY A 15 3.04 15.48 -25.89
CA GLY A 15 3.67 14.56 -24.96
C GLY A 15 2.59 13.54 -24.58
N PRO A 16 2.86 12.23 -24.62
CA PRO A 16 1.83 11.25 -24.31
C PRO A 16 1.26 11.54 -22.92
N ASP A 17 -0.05 11.41 -22.78
CA ASP A 17 -0.75 11.55 -21.50
C ASP A 17 -0.38 10.37 -20.60
N TRP A 18 0.73 10.49 -19.88
CA TRP A 18 1.14 9.57 -18.82
C TRP A 18 0.62 10.05 -17.46
N SER A 19 -0.27 11.06 -17.42
CA SER A 19 -0.71 11.65 -16.15
C SER A 19 -1.71 10.76 -15.40
N ASP A 20 -2.22 9.70 -16.03
CA ASP A 20 -3.11 8.72 -15.38
C ASP A 20 -2.33 7.68 -14.54
N SER A 21 -1.03 7.48 -14.77
CA SER A 21 -0.24 6.47 -14.04
C SER A 21 0.20 6.91 -12.64
N THR A 22 0.12 8.20 -12.32
CA THR A 22 0.48 8.72 -10.98
C THR A 22 -0.57 8.45 -9.91
N GLY A 23 -1.84 8.29 -10.32
CA GLY A 23 -2.95 8.02 -9.40
C GLY A 23 -2.87 6.61 -8.82
N ASP A 24 -2.63 5.62 -9.68
CA ASP A 24 -2.52 4.22 -9.29
C ASP A 24 -1.26 3.94 -8.46
N ASP A 25 -0.12 4.57 -8.78
CA ASP A 25 1.11 4.43 -7.99
C ASP A 25 0.95 5.04 -6.59
N SER A 26 0.18 6.13 -6.47
CA SER A 26 -0.18 6.73 -5.18
C SER A 26 -1.18 5.87 -4.39
N ALA A 27 -2.16 5.25 -5.06
CA ALA A 27 -3.09 4.32 -4.42
C ALA A 27 -2.37 3.06 -3.94
N LEU A 28 -1.56 2.44 -4.80
CA LEU A 28 -0.77 1.27 -4.49
C LEU A 28 0.17 1.52 -3.30
N GLY A 29 0.89 2.63 -3.27
CA GLY A 29 1.77 3.00 -2.16
C GLY A 29 1.03 3.14 -0.82
N ARG A 30 -0.13 3.80 -0.83
CA ARG A 30 -0.98 3.98 0.36
C ARG A 30 -1.56 2.64 0.86
N VAL A 31 -1.99 1.76 -0.05
CA VAL A 31 -2.48 0.43 0.34
C VAL A 31 -1.33 -0.42 0.89
N ALA A 32 -0.15 -0.37 0.25
CA ALA A 32 1.04 -1.07 0.74
C ALA A 32 1.39 -0.64 2.17
N GLU A 33 1.41 0.67 2.44
CA GLU A 33 1.70 1.22 3.77
C GLU A 33 0.77 0.66 4.85
N LYS A 34 -0.53 0.58 4.58
CA LYS A 34 -1.51 0.01 5.52
C LYS A 34 -1.27 -1.47 5.77
N ILE A 35 -0.96 -2.25 4.74
CA ILE A 35 -0.65 -3.68 4.88
C ILE A 35 0.65 -3.88 5.67
N GLU A 36 1.67 -3.06 5.40
CA GLU A 36 2.95 -3.07 6.13
C GLU A 36 2.75 -2.72 7.60
N GLN A 37 1.93 -1.71 7.89
CA GLN A 37 1.58 -1.33 9.26
C GLN A 37 0.90 -2.48 10.00
N ALA A 38 -0.05 -3.16 9.38
CA ALA A 38 -0.70 -4.34 9.96
C ALA A 38 0.31 -5.49 10.17
N ALA A 39 1.20 -5.75 9.20
CA ALA A 39 2.25 -6.76 9.32
C ALA A 39 3.24 -6.46 10.46
N ALA A 40 3.61 -5.20 10.64
CA ALA A 40 4.45 -4.74 11.74
C ALA A 40 3.76 -4.97 13.08
N TRP A 41 2.48 -4.60 13.21
CA TRP A 41 1.70 -4.85 14.41
C TRP A 41 1.63 -6.35 14.77
N TYR A 42 1.33 -7.23 13.80
CA TYR A 42 1.33 -8.67 14.06
C TYR A 42 2.71 -9.19 14.48
N THR A 43 3.79 -8.66 13.90
CA THR A 43 5.15 -9.02 14.29
C THR A 43 5.43 -8.65 15.74
N GLU A 44 5.05 -7.45 16.17
CA GLU A 44 5.18 -7.01 17.56
C GLU A 44 4.38 -7.90 18.51
N GLN A 45 3.14 -8.25 18.14
CA GLN A 45 2.28 -9.09 18.96
C GLN A 45 2.77 -10.54 19.07
N ILE A 46 3.36 -11.10 18.00
CA ILE A 46 4.04 -12.40 18.06
C ILE A 46 5.19 -12.36 19.06
N HIS A 47 6.00 -11.29 19.02
CA HIS A 47 7.10 -11.12 19.97
C HIS A 47 6.61 -10.94 21.40
N ALA A 48 5.53 -10.18 21.60
CA ALA A 48 4.93 -9.99 22.92
C ALA A 48 4.40 -11.31 23.48
N GLU A 49 3.62 -12.07 22.71
CA GLU A 49 3.03 -13.35 23.13
C GLU A 49 4.11 -14.37 23.50
N ARG A 50 5.15 -14.51 22.67
CA ARG A 50 6.28 -15.42 22.93
C ARG A 50 7.09 -15.08 24.18
N ARG A 51 7.05 -13.82 24.64
CA ARG A 51 7.75 -13.36 25.85
C ARG A 51 6.91 -13.48 27.12
N ARG A 52 5.63 -13.88 27.01
CA ARG A 52 4.78 -14.08 28.19
C ARG A 52 5.31 -15.24 29.04
N PRO A 53 5.10 -15.22 30.37
CA PRO A 53 5.50 -16.32 31.25
C PRO A 53 4.89 -17.68 30.89
N ALA A 54 3.71 -17.68 30.27
CA ALA A 54 3.06 -18.85 29.68
C ALA A 54 2.51 -18.44 28.30
N PRO A 55 3.31 -18.57 27.22
CA PRO A 55 2.88 -18.26 25.87
C PRO A 55 1.74 -19.17 25.44
N ASP A 56 0.74 -18.61 24.77
CA ASP A 56 -0.33 -19.36 24.12
C ASP A 56 0.09 -19.74 22.69
N PRO A 57 0.35 -21.03 22.39
CA PRO A 57 0.80 -21.46 21.08
C PRO A 57 -0.25 -21.22 20.00
N ASP A 58 -1.54 -21.43 20.30
CA ASP A 58 -2.63 -21.25 19.34
C ASP A 58 -2.74 -19.76 18.96
N ARG A 59 -2.55 -18.87 19.94
CA ARG A 59 -2.50 -17.43 19.69
C ARG A 59 -1.30 -17.04 18.82
N VAL A 60 -0.12 -17.61 19.05
CA VAL A 60 1.07 -17.37 18.22
C VAL A 60 0.85 -17.84 16.79
N GLU A 61 0.27 -19.03 16.60
CA GLU A 61 -0.04 -19.56 15.27
C GLU A 61 -1.05 -18.68 14.53
N GLN A 62 -2.10 -18.21 15.21
CA GLN A 62 -3.05 -17.27 14.63
C GLN A 62 -2.36 -15.97 14.16
N LEU A 63 -1.51 -15.38 15.01
CA LEU A 63 -0.79 -14.15 14.65
C LEU A 63 0.19 -14.37 13.48
N LEU A 64 0.83 -15.54 13.40
CA LEU A 64 1.69 -15.91 12.28
C LEU A 64 0.90 -16.04 10.97
N ALA A 65 -0.28 -16.67 11.02
CA ALA A 65 -1.16 -16.82 9.86
C ALA A 65 -1.61 -15.45 9.33
N GLU A 66 -2.02 -14.54 10.23
CA GLU A 66 -2.41 -13.18 9.86
C GLU A 66 -1.24 -12.38 9.26
N ARG A 67 -0.05 -12.48 9.85
CA ARG A 67 1.16 -11.87 9.29
C ARG A 67 1.48 -12.41 7.89
N ALA A 68 1.32 -13.71 7.67
CA ALA A 68 1.53 -14.34 6.37
C ALA A 68 0.48 -13.89 5.33
N ALA A 69 -0.75 -13.63 5.76
CA ALA A 69 -1.77 -13.03 4.90
C ALA A 69 -1.39 -11.61 4.45
N CYS A 70 -0.82 -10.78 5.35
CA CYS A 70 -0.28 -9.47 4.97
C CYS A 70 0.85 -9.57 3.94
N THR A 71 1.80 -10.50 4.14
CA THR A 71 2.89 -10.72 3.17
C THR A 71 2.37 -11.18 1.80
N THR A 72 1.34 -12.03 1.79
CA THR A 72 0.68 -12.46 0.55
C THR A 72 0.00 -11.28 -0.15
N ALA A 73 -0.75 -10.47 0.60
CA ALA A 73 -1.40 -9.29 0.06
C ALA A 73 -0.39 -8.30 -0.55
N LEU A 74 0.75 -8.03 0.09
CA LEU A 74 1.81 -7.18 -0.48
C LEU A 74 2.41 -7.75 -1.77
N ARG A 75 2.60 -9.06 -1.83
CA ARG A 75 3.14 -9.72 -3.02
C ARG A 75 2.19 -9.60 -4.21
N ASP A 76 0.89 -9.74 -3.96
CA ASP A 76 -0.14 -9.75 -5.00
C ASP A 76 -0.61 -8.31 -5.34
N LEU A 77 -0.25 -7.32 -4.51
CA LEU A 77 -0.66 -5.91 -4.65
C LEU A 77 -0.30 -5.26 -6.01
N PRO A 78 0.89 -5.49 -6.61
CA PRO A 78 1.22 -4.92 -7.93
C PRO A 78 0.37 -5.44 -9.08
N GLU A 79 -0.30 -6.59 -8.89
CA GLU A 79 -1.21 -7.17 -9.89
C GLU A 79 -2.66 -6.72 -9.68
N ALA A 80 -2.95 -6.01 -8.59
CA ALA A 80 -4.30 -5.57 -8.25
C ALA A 80 -4.77 -4.42 -9.15
N THR A 81 -6.00 -4.52 -9.62
CA THR A 81 -6.71 -3.43 -10.31
C THR A 81 -7.08 -2.32 -9.32
N ALA A 82 -7.38 -1.11 -9.81
CA ALA A 82 -7.84 -0.01 -8.98
C ALA A 82 -9.03 -0.37 -8.07
N GLN A 83 -10.01 -1.14 -8.58
CA GLN A 83 -11.14 -1.61 -7.78
C GLN A 83 -10.72 -2.59 -6.68
N GLU A 84 -9.72 -3.43 -6.93
CA GLU A 84 -9.16 -4.34 -5.92
C GLU A 84 -8.36 -3.56 -4.88
N LEU A 85 -7.58 -2.55 -5.28
CA LEU A 85 -6.88 -1.66 -4.37
C LEU A 85 -7.84 -0.97 -3.40
N GLU A 86 -8.97 -0.43 -3.87
CA GLU A 86 -10.00 0.17 -2.98
C GLU A 86 -10.56 -0.84 -1.97
N ARG A 87 -10.81 -2.08 -2.39
CA ARG A 87 -11.31 -3.14 -1.50
C ARG A 87 -10.26 -3.56 -0.47
N ILE A 88 -9.01 -3.75 -0.91
CA ILE A 88 -7.90 -4.10 -0.03
C ILE A 88 -7.66 -2.96 0.96
N GLU A 89 -7.72 -1.71 0.52
CA GLU A 89 -7.60 -0.56 1.39
C GLU A 89 -8.66 -0.56 2.50
N ALA A 90 -9.94 -0.67 2.14
CA ALA A 90 -11.03 -0.69 3.11
C ALA A 90 -10.91 -1.86 4.09
N LEU A 91 -10.44 -3.02 3.62
CA LEU A 91 -10.18 -4.19 4.46
C LEU A 91 -9.07 -3.89 5.50
N TYR A 92 -7.95 -3.33 5.06
CA TYR A 92 -6.83 -3.06 5.95
C TYR A 92 -7.09 -1.86 6.85
N ASP A 93 -7.92 -0.90 6.45
CA ASP A 93 -8.41 0.17 7.32
C ASP A 93 -9.29 -0.36 8.44
N ALA A 94 -10.26 -1.22 8.12
CA ALA A 94 -11.08 -1.88 9.13
C ALA A 94 -10.21 -2.70 10.10
N ARG A 95 -9.28 -3.48 9.56
CA ARG A 95 -8.35 -4.29 10.36
C ARG A 95 -7.44 -3.44 11.25
N LEU A 96 -6.87 -2.35 10.72
CA LEU A 96 -6.03 -1.45 11.50
C LEU A 96 -6.82 -0.78 12.62
N ASN A 97 -8.04 -0.33 12.36
CA ASN A 97 -8.93 0.19 13.40
C ASN A 97 -9.23 -0.86 14.47
N GLU A 98 -9.55 -2.10 14.08
CA GLU A 98 -9.78 -3.20 15.04
C GLU A 98 -8.58 -3.50 15.94
N ILE A 99 -7.35 -3.48 15.39
CA ILE A 99 -6.14 -3.87 16.14
C ILE A 99 -5.44 -2.71 16.84
N THR A 100 -5.65 -1.47 16.42
CA THR A 100 -5.06 -0.26 17.02
C THR A 100 -6.06 0.60 17.81
N GLY A 101 -7.36 0.46 17.56
CA GLY A 101 -8.42 1.26 18.18
C GLY A 101 -8.46 2.73 17.73
N ALA A 102 -7.91 3.04 16.55
CA ALA A 102 -7.79 4.40 16.00
C ALA A 102 -8.97 4.81 15.12
#